data_AF-A0A059LEX7-F1
#
_entry.id   AF-A0A059LEX7-F1
#
_cell.length_a   1.000
_cell.length_b   1.000
_cell.length_c   1.000
_cell.angle_alpha   90.00
_cell.angle_beta   90.00
_cell.angle_gamma   90.00
#
_symmetry.space_group_name_H-M   'P 1'
#
loop_
_entity.id
_entity.type
_entity.pdbx_description
1 polymer ?
#
loop_
_entity_poly.entity_id
_entity_poly.type
_entity_poly.pdbx_seq_one_letter_code
_entity_poly.pdbx_strand_id
1 'polypeptide(L)'
;RARTLSSLRAALGWYRERLGLAFAQAPDGALQVSLRKVDPRDAERSWRLVVRVDQDRAYQVSDCVPVLPNLPALSAALGASRDFGAFVRGVRREARQLVAREMEA
;
A
#
# COMPACT_ATOMS: atom_id res chain seq x y z
N ARG A 1 -10.68 -0.80 29.42
CA ARG A 1 -10.38 -1.52 28.16
C ARG A 1 -11.17 -0.99 26.94
N ALA A 2 -12.36 -0.39 27.08
CA ALA A 2 -13.14 0.14 25.94
C ALA A 2 -12.53 1.37 25.22
N ARG A 3 -11.79 2.23 25.94
CA ARG A 3 -11.22 3.49 25.41
C ARG A 3 -10.12 3.26 24.36
N THR A 4 -9.39 2.15 24.45
CA THR A 4 -8.30 1.80 23.52
C THR A 4 -8.84 1.34 22.16
N LEU A 5 -9.98 0.62 22.16
CA LEU A 5 -10.58 0.07 20.94
C LEU A 5 -11.22 1.17 20.09
N SER A 6 -11.86 2.15 20.71
CA SER A 6 -12.44 3.30 20.01
C SER A 6 -11.36 4.21 19.41
N SER A 7 -10.26 4.46 20.12
CA SER A 7 -9.12 5.21 19.60
C SER A 7 -8.44 4.53 18.41
N LEU A 8 -8.28 3.20 18.45
CA LEU A 8 -7.70 2.45 17.33
C LEU A 8 -8.59 2.49 16.08
N ARG A 9 -9.91 2.36 16.27
CA ARG A 9 -10.89 2.47 15.17
C ARG A 9 -10.90 3.87 14.55
N ALA A 10 -10.84 4.91 15.38
CA ALA A 10 -10.77 6.29 14.90
C ALA A 10 -9.49 6.54 14.09
N ALA A 11 -8.34 6.05 14.58
CA ALA A 11 -7.07 6.15 13.86
C ALA A 11 -7.14 5.45 12.50
N LEU A 12 -7.64 4.22 12.43
CA LEU A 12 -7.83 3.48 11.17
C LEU A 12 -8.77 4.22 10.20
N GLY A 13 -9.85 4.83 10.73
CA GLY A 13 -10.73 5.72 9.96
C GLY A 13 -9.97 6.89 9.34
N TRP A 14 -9.12 7.57 10.12
CA TRP A 14 -8.30 8.68 9.63
C TRP A 14 -7.26 8.24 8.58
N TYR A 15 -6.61 7.08 8.74
CA TYR A 15 -5.70 6.54 7.72
C TYR A 15 -6.43 6.33 6.38
N ARG A 16 -7.62 5.74 6.43
CA ARG A 16 -8.44 5.51 5.24
C ARG A 16 -8.91 6.82 4.60
N GLU A 17 -9.45 7.73 5.40
CA GLU A 17 -10.08 8.96 4.89
C GLU A 17 -9.07 10.02 4.47
N ARG A 18 -7.99 10.21 5.22
CA ARG A 18 -7.01 11.28 4.94
C ARG A 18 -5.91 10.82 4.01
N LEU A 19 -5.38 9.62 4.20
CA LEU A 19 -4.24 9.12 3.43
C LEU A 19 -4.66 8.26 2.23
N GLY A 20 -5.94 7.84 2.16
CA GLY A 20 -6.38 6.87 1.18
C GLY A 20 -5.75 5.49 1.38
N LEU A 21 -5.18 5.23 2.56
CA LEU A 21 -4.42 4.01 2.85
C LEU A 21 -5.28 3.08 3.70
N ALA A 22 -5.46 1.85 3.24
CA ALA A 22 -6.16 0.80 3.98
C ALA A 22 -5.34 -0.48 4.01
N PHE A 23 -5.43 -1.17 5.13
CA PHE A 23 -4.85 -2.49 5.35
C PHE A 23 -5.98 -3.48 5.57
N ALA A 24 -5.92 -4.62 4.89
CA ALA A 24 -6.84 -5.73 5.06
C ALA A 24 -6.05 -7.04 5.14
N GLN A 25 -6.56 -8.00 5.90
CA GLN A 25 -6.02 -9.35 5.86
C GLN A 25 -6.64 -10.07 4.65
N ALA A 26 -5.79 -10.64 3.80
CA ALA A 26 -6.21 -11.49 2.71
C ALA A 26 -6.61 -12.88 3.24
N PRO A 27 -7.42 -13.66 2.49
CA PRO A 27 -7.92 -14.96 2.95
C PRO A 27 -6.85 -15.99 3.29
N ASP A 28 -5.67 -15.88 2.67
CA ASP A 28 -4.49 -16.71 2.87
C ASP A 28 -3.59 -16.24 4.02
N GLY A 29 -4.02 -15.22 4.78
CA GLY A 29 -3.27 -14.62 5.87
C GLY A 29 -2.25 -13.55 5.43
N ALA A 30 -2.16 -13.23 4.13
CA ALA A 30 -1.30 -12.14 3.66
C ALA A 30 -1.87 -10.76 4.03
N LEU A 31 -1.04 -9.72 3.97
CA LEU A 31 -1.43 -8.34 4.19
C LEU A 31 -1.76 -7.69 2.85
N GLN A 32 -3.02 -7.36 2.62
CA GLN A 32 -3.43 -6.53 1.50
C GLN A 32 -3.29 -5.05 1.87
N VAL A 33 -2.59 -4.31 1.04
CA VAL A 33 -2.41 -2.86 1.13
C VAL A 33 -3.19 -2.22 -0.02
N SER A 34 -4.03 -1.24 0.28
CA SER A 34 -4.81 -0.50 -0.73
C SER A 34 -4.53 0.99 -0.62
N LEU A 35 -4.13 1.61 -1.74
CA LEU A 35 -3.85 3.03 -1.87
C LEU A 35 -4.87 3.68 -2.80
N ARG A 36 -5.67 4.61 -2.28
CA ARG A 36 -6.59 5.50 -3.00
C ARG A 36 -6.10 6.94 -2.93
N LYS A 37 -6.80 7.88 -3.60
CA LYS A 37 -6.43 9.31 -3.65
C LYS A 37 -5.00 9.52 -4.17
N VAL A 38 -4.70 8.80 -5.24
CA VAL A 38 -3.43 8.90 -5.98
C VAL A 38 -3.68 9.62 -7.30
N ASP A 39 -4.74 9.25 -8.01
CA ASP A 39 -5.14 9.89 -9.26
C ASP A 39 -6.03 11.11 -8.98
N PRO A 40 -5.65 12.33 -9.42
CA PRO A 40 -6.47 13.51 -9.21
C PRO A 40 -7.72 13.55 -10.10
N ARG A 41 -7.76 12.77 -11.19
CA ARG A 41 -8.93 12.64 -12.07
C ARG A 41 -9.94 11.63 -11.53
N ASP A 42 -9.46 10.63 -10.80
CA ASP A 42 -10.27 9.59 -10.16
C ASP A 42 -9.74 9.25 -8.76
N ALA A 43 -10.31 9.88 -7.74
CA ALA A 43 -9.89 9.67 -6.35
C ALA A 43 -10.20 8.26 -5.81
N GLU A 44 -11.13 7.52 -6.43
CA GLU A 44 -11.51 6.17 -6.04
C GLU A 44 -10.64 5.09 -6.68
N ARG A 45 -9.92 5.43 -7.76
CA ARG A 45 -8.90 4.56 -8.34
C ARG A 45 -7.93 4.10 -7.26
N SER A 46 -7.79 2.78 -7.15
CA SER A 46 -7.02 2.14 -6.10
C SER A 46 -5.89 1.29 -6.64
N TRP A 47 -4.74 1.37 -5.99
CA TRP A 47 -3.62 0.44 -6.16
C TRP A 47 -3.63 -0.54 -5.01
N ARG A 48 -3.79 -1.81 -5.34
CA ARG A 48 -3.82 -2.92 -4.37
C ARG A 48 -2.54 -3.72 -4.51
N LEU A 49 -1.96 -4.10 -3.39
CA LEU A 49 -0.76 -4.93 -3.29
C LEU A 49 -1.01 -5.98 -2.23
N VAL A 50 -0.50 -7.19 -2.44
CA VAL A 50 -0.48 -8.24 -1.42
C VAL A 50 0.95 -8.38 -0.91
N VAL A 51 1.12 -8.37 0.40
CA VAL A 51 2.42 -8.53 1.04
C VAL A 51 2.34 -9.69 2.02
N ARG A 52 3.15 -10.71 1.81
CA ARG A 52 3.32 -11.84 2.71
C ARG A 52 4.61 -11.68 3.49
N VAL A 53 4.58 -12.05 4.76
CA VAL A 53 5.77 -12.16 5.60
C VAL A 53 6.02 -13.64 5.82
N ASP A 54 7.17 -14.13 5.35
CA ASP A 54 7.55 -15.53 5.51
C ASP A 54 8.15 -15.81 6.90
N GLN A 55 8.42 -17.08 7.22
CA GLN A 55 8.96 -17.55 8.50
C GLN A 55 10.31 -16.90 8.83
N ASP A 56 11.12 -16.59 7.81
CA ASP A 56 12.40 -15.87 7.94
C ASP A 56 12.25 -14.35 8.11
N ARG A 57 11.02 -13.86 8.29
CA ARG A 57 10.66 -12.43 8.30
C ARG A 57 11.02 -11.72 6.99
N ALA A 58 11.09 -12.47 5.90
CA ALA A 58 11.25 -11.93 4.56
C ALA A 58 9.90 -11.44 4.04
N TYR A 59 9.89 -10.24 3.44
CA TYR A 59 8.71 -9.70 2.79
C TYR A 59 8.65 -10.19 1.33
N GLN A 60 7.54 -10.80 0.94
CA GLN A 60 7.22 -11.12 -0.43
C GLN A 60 6.05 -10.26 -0.87
N VAL A 61 6.22 -9.51 -1.96
CA VAL A 61 5.14 -8.70 -2.55
C VAL A 61 4.59 -9.45 -3.75
N SER A 62 3.29 -9.76 -3.71
CA SER A 62 2.54 -10.39 -4.80
C SER A 62 1.38 -9.49 -5.23
N ASP A 63 0.83 -9.78 -6.42
CA ASP A 63 -0.43 -9.21 -6.92
C ASP A 63 -0.57 -7.70 -6.74
N CYS A 64 0.14 -6.94 -7.58
CA CYS A 64 0.00 -5.49 -7.65
C CYS A 64 -0.91 -5.09 -8.81
N VAL A 65 -2.05 -4.48 -8.49
CA VAL A 65 -3.04 -4.04 -9.46
C VAL A 65 -3.47 -2.61 -9.15
N PRO A 66 -3.29 -1.64 -10.07
CA PRO A 66 -2.55 -1.73 -11.33
C PRO A 66 -1.05 -2.06 -11.16
N VAL A 67 -0.44 -2.67 -12.17
CA VAL A 67 0.98 -3.04 -12.16
C VAL A 67 1.86 -1.80 -12.11
N LEU A 68 2.80 -1.77 -11.17
CA LEU A 68 3.79 -0.70 -11.05
C LEU A 68 5.12 -1.13 -11.68
N PRO A 69 5.68 -0.38 -12.65
CA PRO A 69 6.92 -0.77 -13.33
C PRO A 69 8.11 -0.96 -12.39
N ASN A 70 8.20 -0.14 -11.35
CA ASN A 70 9.32 -0.16 -10.39
C ASN A 70 9.06 -1.05 -9.15
N LEU A 71 8.00 -1.86 -9.17
CA LEU A 71 7.66 -2.73 -8.04
C LEU A 71 8.78 -3.72 -7.66
N PRO A 72 9.49 -4.38 -8.61
CA PRO A 72 10.55 -5.33 -8.25
C PRO A 72 11.68 -4.68 -7.45
N ALA A 73 12.09 -3.46 -7.80
CA ALA A 73 13.12 -2.72 -7.08
C ALA A 73 12.63 -2.30 -5.68
N LEU A 74 11.37 -1.86 -5.56
CA LEU A 74 10.76 -1.54 -4.26
C LEU A 74 10.65 -2.78 -3.37
N SER A 75 10.31 -3.94 -3.92
CA SER A 75 10.26 -5.20 -3.17
C SER A 75 11.64 -5.65 -2.71
N ALA A 76 12.67 -5.52 -3.54
CA ALA A 76 14.04 -5.80 -3.15
C ALA A 76 14.53 -4.88 -2.02
N ALA A 77 14.21 -3.58 -2.13
CA ALA A 77 14.52 -2.60 -1.08
C ALA A 77 13.79 -2.90 0.24
N LEU A 78 12.53 -3.36 0.18
CA LEU A 78 11.77 -3.80 1.35
C LEU A 78 12.42 -5.02 2.02
N GLY A 79 12.85 -6.00 1.22
CA GLY A 79 13.55 -7.19 1.73
C GLY A 79 14.85 -6.84 2.48
N ALA A 80 15.62 -5.89 1.96
CA ALA A 80 16.91 -5.49 2.54
C ALA A 80 16.77 -4.55 3.76
N SER A 81 15.94 -3.51 3.65
CA SER A 81 15.81 -2.47 4.69
C SER A 81 14.83 -2.84 5.80
N ARG A 82 13.88 -3.73 5.52
CA ARG A 82 12.71 -4.03 6.36
C ARG A 82 11.87 -2.79 6.71
N ASP A 83 12.05 -1.66 5.99
CA ASP A 83 11.27 -0.45 6.17
C ASP A 83 10.00 -0.48 5.31
N PHE A 84 8.94 -1.04 5.90
CA PHE A 84 7.62 -1.08 5.27
C PHE A 84 7.03 0.31 5.02
N GLY A 85 7.36 1.30 5.86
CA GLY A 85 6.92 2.68 5.67
C GLY A 85 7.52 3.31 4.41
N ALA A 86 8.83 3.11 4.20
CA ALA A 86 9.52 3.55 2.99
C ALA A 86 8.98 2.86 1.74
N PHE A 87 8.70 1.56 1.82
CA PHE A 87 8.07 0.81 0.74
C PHE A 87 6.71 1.41 0.33
N VAL A 88 5.79 1.63 1.28
CA VAL A 88 4.46 2.21 0.99
C VAL A 88 4.58 3.62 0.38
N ARG A 89 5.51 4.44 0.86
CA ARG A 89 5.79 5.77 0.27
C ARG A 89 6.32 5.66 -1.16
N GLY A 90 7.23 4.72 -1.42
CA GLY A 90 7.77 4.44 -2.74
C GLY A 90 6.69 4.00 -3.73
N VAL A 91 5.86 3.03 -3.34
CA VAL A 91 4.71 2.58 -4.12
C VAL A 91 3.79 3.74 -4.48
N ARG A 92 3.46 4.61 -3.51
CA ARG A 92 2.59 5.77 -3.77
C ARG A 92 3.23 6.76 -4.73
N ARG A 93 4.55 6.95 -4.68
CA ARG A 93 5.28 7.82 -5.61
C ARG A 93 5.23 7.27 -7.03
N GLU A 94 5.48 5.97 -7.21
CA GLU A 94 5.41 5.30 -8.51
C GLU A 94 4.00 5.36 -9.10
N ALA A 95 2.98 5.12 -8.28
CA ALA A 95 1.59 5.22 -8.71
C ALA A 95 1.24 6.64 -9.20
N ARG A 96 1.74 7.69 -8.52
CA ARG A 96 1.59 9.08 -8.98
C ARG A 96 2.30 9.35 -10.29
N GLN A 97 3.51 8.82 -10.48
CA GLN A 97 4.26 8.98 -11.73
C GLN A 97 3.57 8.28 -12.89
N LEU A 98 2.98 7.10 -12.66
CA LEU A 98 2.19 6.39 -13.66
C LEU A 98 0.99 7.25 -14.09
N VAL A 99 0.23 7.78 -13.13
CA VAL A 99 -0.91 8.67 -13.43
C VAL A 99 -0.47 9.92 -14.18
N ALA A 100 0.64 10.56 -13.76
CA ALA A 100 1.15 11.76 -14.44
C ALA A 100 1.47 11.47 -15.91
N ARG A 101 2.11 10.33 -16.21
CA ARG A 101 2.38 9.90 -17.59
C ARG A 101 1.11 9.62 -18.39
N GLU A 102 0.10 9.02 -17.77
CA GLU A 102 -1.24 8.82 -18.38
C GLU A 102 -2.04 10.12 -18.54
N MET A 103 -1.61 11.24 -17.95
CA MET A 103 -2.22 12.56 -18.17
C MET A 103 -1.53 13.34 -19.29
N GLU A 104 -0.25 13.06 -19.53
CA GLU A 104 0.57 13.69 -20.57
C GLU A 104 0.40 13.01 -21.94
N ALA A 105 -0.03 11.75 -21.96
CA ALA A 105 -0.34 10.96 -23.16
C ALA A 105 -1.79 11.17 -23.62
#